data_AF-A0A7K4G4D1-F1
#
_entry.id   AF-A0A7K4G4D1-F1
#
_cell.length_a   1.000
_cell.length_b   1.000
_cell.length_c   1.000
_cell.angle_alpha   90.00
_cell.angle_beta   90.00
_cell.angle_gamma   90.00
#
_symmetry.space_group_name_H-M   'P 1'
#
loop_
_entity.id
_entity.type
_entity.pdbx_description
1 polymer ?
#
loop_
_entity_poly.entity_id
_entity_poly.type
_entity_poly.pdbx_seq_one_letter_code
_entity_poly.pdbx_strand_id
1 'polypeptide(L)'
;MKLFFGLLFCSLLLLGCTQTQPIPSTTPTAVPTIDYAEKYPELAERIRAYNASFESKRPDYLPPIVFEKLPVFPKDFYPTRVLVQFGKITDLNSIAPSYWKQPEFYPQFEEQGVPLYQKPPEGRRGVFGYGSYPSESIVLLPKNGEAEVAFFIYTSWMVQTYQGLGLSSGFPETASLKSSDFPDGQRLVNQDPNVTSNYFDVEVTPDNVLLEPSFPVFQKNWVNKVTVKIKGKNVPPGRYVIGVFGGGPTKENSNKWFNEYKTAYTENSPLTPFGNGLPVYSLFIDVQP
;
A
#
# COMPACT_ATOMS: atom_id res chain seq x y z
N MET A 1 -38.57 3.86 -78.93
CA MET A 1 -39.70 2.93 -78.74
C MET A 1 -39.59 2.36 -77.33
N LYS A 2 -40.66 2.45 -76.53
CA LYS A 2 -40.73 2.15 -75.09
C LYS A 2 -40.78 0.63 -74.80
N LEU A 3 -40.29 0.25 -73.62
CA LEU A 3 -40.82 -0.69 -72.57
C LEU A 3 -39.64 -1.45 -71.92
N PHE A 4 -39.22 -1.21 -70.67
CA PHE A 4 -39.79 -1.47 -69.32
C PHE A 4 -39.82 -2.94 -68.84
N PHE A 5 -39.46 -3.10 -67.55
CA PHE A 5 -39.37 -4.28 -66.65
C PHE A 5 -38.01 -5.00 -66.58
N GLY A 6 -37.38 -5.24 -65.42
CA GLY A 6 -37.77 -4.97 -64.04
C GLY A 6 -36.64 -5.31 -63.03
N LEU A 7 -36.71 -4.61 -61.90
CA LEU A 7 -36.20 -4.91 -60.54
C LEU A 7 -35.54 -6.28 -60.29
N LEU A 8 -34.37 -6.27 -59.62
CA LEU A 8 -34.28 -6.63 -58.20
C LEU A 8 -32.93 -6.19 -57.59
N PHE A 9 -33.03 -5.35 -56.55
CA PHE A 9 -31.95 -4.96 -55.66
C PHE A 9 -31.75 -6.07 -54.61
N CYS A 10 -30.53 -6.54 -54.39
CA CYS A 10 -30.17 -7.31 -53.19
C CYS A 10 -28.77 -6.90 -52.71
N SER A 11 -28.77 -5.88 -51.88
CA SER A 11 -27.71 -5.46 -50.99
C SER A 11 -27.61 -6.46 -49.82
N LEU A 12 -26.53 -7.24 -49.76
CA LEU A 12 -26.11 -7.93 -48.54
C LEU A 12 -24.95 -7.17 -47.90
N LEU A 13 -25.30 -6.26 -46.98
CA LEU A 13 -24.42 -5.76 -45.94
C LEU A 13 -24.31 -6.84 -44.86
N LEU A 14 -23.18 -7.54 -44.81
CA LEU A 14 -22.83 -8.37 -43.66
C LEU A 14 -22.35 -7.45 -42.54
N LEU A 15 -23.29 -7.04 -41.68
CA LEU A 15 -23.03 -6.48 -40.36
C LEU A 15 -22.36 -7.58 -39.51
N GLY A 16 -21.04 -7.54 -39.43
CA GLY A 16 -20.29 -8.25 -38.39
C GLY A 16 -20.59 -7.62 -37.04
N CYS A 17 -21.52 -8.22 -36.28
CA CYS A 17 -21.68 -7.93 -34.87
C CYS A 17 -20.43 -8.40 -34.11
N THR A 18 -19.45 -7.52 -33.92
CA THR A 18 -18.48 -7.68 -32.83
C THR A 18 -19.24 -7.47 -31.52
N GLN A 19 -19.74 -8.55 -30.93
CA GLN A 19 -20.09 -8.57 -29.51
C GLN A 19 -18.77 -8.36 -28.74
N THR A 20 -18.50 -7.12 -28.34
CA THR A 20 -17.59 -6.82 -27.25
C THR A 20 -18.13 -7.53 -26.02
N GLN A 21 -17.55 -8.68 -25.69
CA GLN A 21 -17.81 -9.28 -24.39
C GLN A 21 -17.34 -8.27 -23.32
N PRO A 22 -18.16 -7.96 -22.31
CA PRO A 22 -17.70 -7.16 -21.20
C PRO A 22 -16.52 -7.91 -20.56
N ILE A 23 -15.36 -7.25 -20.55
CA ILE A 23 -14.21 -7.70 -19.76
C ILE A 23 -14.75 -7.81 -18.32
N PRO A 24 -14.67 -9.00 -17.69
CA PRO A 24 -15.10 -9.14 -16.31
C PRO A 24 -14.32 -8.15 -15.46
N SER A 25 -15.04 -7.20 -14.85
CA SER A 25 -14.51 -6.42 -13.73
C SER A 25 -14.24 -7.39 -12.60
N THR A 26 -13.07 -8.02 -12.60
CA THR A 26 -12.60 -8.80 -11.47
C THR A 26 -12.14 -7.81 -10.40
N THR A 27 -13.10 -7.20 -9.71
CA THR A 27 -12.86 -6.81 -8.33
C THR A 27 -12.83 -8.12 -7.55
N PRO A 28 -11.68 -8.59 -7.05
CA PRO A 28 -11.63 -9.85 -6.34
C PRO A 28 -12.21 -9.62 -4.95
N THR A 29 -13.52 -9.74 -4.81
CA THR A 29 -14.20 -9.71 -3.51
C THR A 29 -14.17 -11.10 -2.86
N ALA A 30 -12.97 -11.65 -2.68
CA ALA A 30 -12.76 -12.83 -1.88
C ALA A 30 -11.57 -12.57 -0.96
N VAL A 31 -11.87 -12.41 0.33
CA VAL A 31 -10.84 -12.46 1.38
C VAL A 31 -10.07 -13.76 1.14
N PRO A 32 -8.74 -13.74 0.89
CA PRO A 32 -7.97 -14.93 0.61
C PRO A 32 -8.05 -15.88 1.80
N THR A 33 -8.79 -16.97 1.65
CA THR A 33 -8.91 -18.03 2.66
C THR A 33 -7.69 -18.95 2.59
N ILE A 34 -7.52 -19.79 3.61
CA ILE A 34 -6.49 -20.85 3.66
C ILE A 34 -6.51 -21.73 2.39
N ASP A 35 -7.68 -21.93 1.77
CA ASP A 35 -7.85 -22.66 0.51
C ASP A 35 -7.07 -22.03 -0.68
N TYR A 36 -6.77 -20.73 -0.63
CA TYR A 36 -5.94 -20.08 -1.64
C TYR A 36 -4.45 -20.47 -1.53
N ALA A 37 -3.98 -20.77 -0.32
CA ALA A 37 -2.60 -21.18 -0.07
C ALA A 37 -2.32 -22.62 -0.53
N GLU A 38 -3.34 -23.47 -0.65
CA GLU A 38 -3.20 -24.85 -1.14
C GLU A 38 -2.69 -24.92 -2.59
N LYS A 39 -2.79 -23.82 -3.35
CA LYS A 39 -2.24 -23.70 -4.70
C LYS A 39 -0.72 -23.47 -4.74
N TYR A 40 -0.08 -23.23 -3.60
CA TYR A 40 1.35 -22.93 -3.48
C TYR A 40 1.98 -23.81 -2.38
N PRO A 41 2.56 -24.98 -2.72
CA PRO A 41 3.05 -25.94 -1.73
C PRO A 41 4.05 -25.36 -0.72
N GLU A 42 4.98 -24.50 -1.15
CA GLU A 42 5.94 -23.85 -0.24
C GLU A 42 5.27 -22.90 0.75
N LEU A 43 4.17 -22.27 0.35
CA LEU A 43 3.41 -21.36 1.20
C LEU A 43 2.52 -22.12 2.17
N ALA A 44 1.91 -23.21 1.70
CA ALA A 44 1.14 -24.12 2.55
C ALA A 44 2.04 -24.74 3.63
N GLU A 45 3.29 -25.09 3.33
CA GLU A 45 4.25 -25.55 4.33
C GLU A 45 4.61 -24.46 5.34
N ARG A 46 4.88 -23.22 4.89
CA ARG A 46 5.13 -22.09 5.79
C ARG A 46 3.92 -21.76 6.66
N ILE A 47 2.71 -21.71 6.09
CA ILE A 47 1.47 -21.46 6.85
C ILE A 47 1.21 -22.60 7.83
N ARG A 48 1.48 -23.86 7.46
CA ARG A 48 1.40 -24.99 8.40
C ARG A 48 2.44 -24.90 9.51
N ALA A 49 3.68 -24.54 9.21
CA ALA A 49 4.71 -24.30 10.21
C ALA A 49 4.31 -23.17 11.17
N TYR A 50 3.74 -22.07 10.66
CA TYR A 50 3.21 -20.97 11.47
C TYR A 50 2.01 -21.41 12.32
N ASN A 51 1.01 -22.08 11.73
CA ASN A 51 -0.17 -22.57 12.45
C ASN A 51 0.18 -23.62 13.52
N ALA A 52 1.23 -24.42 13.29
CA ALA A 52 1.74 -25.36 14.29
C ALA A 52 2.50 -24.67 15.42
N SER A 53 3.07 -23.49 15.17
CA SER A 53 3.94 -22.75 16.11
C SER A 53 3.22 -21.66 16.89
N PHE A 54 2.14 -21.11 16.34
CA PHE A 54 1.38 -20.02 16.95
C PHE A 54 -0.06 -20.49 17.14
N GLU A 55 -0.44 -20.71 18.39
CA GLU A 55 -1.85 -20.77 18.76
C GLU A 55 -2.56 -19.52 18.23
N SER A 56 -3.89 -19.55 18.11
CA SER A 56 -4.72 -18.42 17.63
C SER A 56 -4.73 -17.20 18.56
N LYS A 57 -3.58 -16.85 19.16
CA LYS A 57 -3.33 -15.89 20.22
C LYS A 57 -2.01 -15.18 19.94
N ARG A 58 -1.90 -13.95 20.45
CA ARG A 58 -0.63 -13.22 20.44
C ARG A 58 0.39 -13.93 21.37
N PRO A 59 1.66 -14.08 20.96
CA PRO A 59 2.72 -14.58 21.84
C PRO A 59 2.94 -13.69 23.06
N ASP A 60 3.34 -14.31 24.18
CA ASP A 60 3.58 -13.62 25.45
C ASP A 60 5.01 -13.06 25.56
N TYR A 61 5.42 -12.20 24.62
CA TYR A 61 6.73 -11.55 24.66
C TYR A 61 6.73 -10.16 25.28
N LEU A 62 5.54 -9.55 25.46
CA LEU A 62 5.35 -8.20 25.97
C LEU A 62 4.07 -8.16 26.82
N PRO A 63 4.03 -7.34 27.89
CA PRO A 63 2.86 -7.24 28.75
C PRO A 63 1.60 -6.80 27.96
N PRO A 64 0.39 -7.33 28.29
CA PRO A 64 -0.85 -7.01 27.57
C PRO A 64 -1.17 -5.51 27.46
N ILE A 65 -0.73 -4.71 28.43
CA ILE A 65 -0.92 -3.24 28.44
C ILE A 65 -0.37 -2.56 27.19
N VAL A 66 0.71 -3.09 26.59
CA VAL A 66 1.34 -2.54 25.38
C VAL A 66 0.37 -2.50 24.20
N PHE A 67 -0.63 -3.39 24.21
CA PHE A 67 -1.59 -3.58 23.12
C PHE A 67 -3.02 -3.18 23.48
N GLU A 68 -3.25 -2.61 24.67
CA GLU A 68 -4.60 -2.40 25.22
C GLU A 68 -5.51 -1.53 24.33
N LYS A 69 -4.91 -0.65 23.52
CA LYS A 69 -5.62 0.28 22.63
C LYS A 69 -5.79 -0.25 21.21
N LEU A 70 -5.25 -1.43 20.92
CA LEU A 70 -5.36 -2.05 19.61
C LEU A 70 -6.67 -2.83 19.48
N PRO A 71 -7.18 -3.04 18.26
CA PRO A 71 -8.27 -3.98 18.04
C PRO A 71 -7.92 -5.39 18.54
N VAL A 72 -8.95 -6.18 18.78
CA VAL A 72 -8.82 -7.60 19.15
C VAL A 72 -7.92 -8.31 18.14
N PHE A 73 -6.93 -9.05 18.65
CA PHE A 73 -5.99 -9.82 17.84
C PHE A 73 -6.75 -10.91 17.05
N PRO A 74 -6.66 -10.92 15.70
CA PRO A 74 -7.35 -11.93 14.88
C PRO A 74 -6.83 -13.35 15.15
N LYS A 75 -7.71 -14.34 15.11
CA LYS A 75 -7.35 -15.75 15.34
C LYS A 75 -6.46 -16.32 14.23
N ASP A 76 -6.65 -15.83 13.02
CA ASP A 76 -5.99 -16.18 11.75
C ASP A 76 -4.96 -15.11 11.34
N PHE A 77 -4.48 -14.32 12.31
CA PHE A 77 -3.56 -13.22 12.06
C PHE A 77 -2.30 -13.64 11.29
N TYR A 78 -1.59 -14.67 11.76
CA TYR A 78 -0.31 -15.08 11.18
C TYR A 78 -0.43 -15.64 9.75
N PRO A 79 -1.39 -16.53 9.44
CA PRO A 79 -1.67 -16.91 8.05
C PRO A 79 -1.89 -15.71 7.13
N THR A 80 -2.78 -14.78 7.52
CA THR A 80 -3.08 -13.59 6.71
C THR A 80 -1.85 -12.70 6.53
N ARG A 81 -1.05 -12.48 7.58
CA ARG A 81 0.21 -11.73 7.49
C ARG A 81 1.16 -12.36 6.47
N VAL A 82 1.34 -13.67 6.51
CA VAL A 82 2.21 -14.40 5.58
C VAL A 82 1.73 -14.22 4.13
N LEU A 83 0.41 -14.32 3.89
CA LEU A 83 -0.15 -14.09 2.56
C LEU A 83 0.11 -12.66 2.05
N VAL A 84 0.00 -11.64 2.92
CA VAL A 84 0.37 -10.25 2.57
C VAL A 84 1.86 -10.13 2.30
N GLN A 85 2.70 -10.64 3.18
CA GLN A 85 4.17 -10.52 3.11
C GLN A 85 4.75 -11.11 1.82
N PHE A 86 4.17 -12.21 1.32
CA PHE A 86 4.60 -12.85 0.09
C PHE A 86 3.76 -12.42 -1.14
N GLY A 87 3.05 -11.29 -1.05
CA GLY A 87 2.32 -10.69 -2.18
C GLY A 87 1.18 -11.56 -2.71
N LYS A 88 0.64 -12.47 -1.90
CA LYS A 88 -0.51 -13.31 -2.26
C LYS A 88 -1.84 -12.60 -1.97
N ILE A 89 -1.85 -11.66 -1.04
CA ILE A 89 -2.88 -10.63 -0.93
C ILE A 89 -2.27 -9.29 -1.35
N THR A 90 -2.71 -8.78 -2.49
CA THR A 90 -2.26 -7.49 -3.03
C THR A 90 -3.30 -6.39 -2.85
N ASP A 91 -4.59 -6.75 -2.72
CA ASP A 91 -5.64 -5.78 -2.40
C ASP A 91 -5.68 -5.49 -0.90
N LEU A 92 -4.82 -4.55 -0.48
CA LEU A 92 -4.75 -4.09 0.91
C LEU A 92 -5.95 -3.24 1.34
N ASN A 93 -6.81 -2.81 0.42
CA ASN A 93 -8.06 -2.14 0.80
C ASN A 93 -9.02 -3.08 1.52
N SER A 94 -8.97 -4.38 1.17
CA SER A 94 -9.81 -5.43 1.75
C SER A 94 -9.38 -5.89 3.15
N ILE A 95 -8.16 -5.57 3.59
CA ILE A 95 -7.64 -6.02 4.88
C ILE A 95 -8.26 -5.21 6.02
N ALA A 96 -8.91 -5.90 6.96
CA ALA A 96 -9.57 -5.28 8.09
C ALA A 96 -8.57 -4.60 9.05
N PRO A 97 -8.98 -3.50 9.73
CA PRO A 97 -8.14 -2.80 10.70
C PRO A 97 -7.58 -3.66 11.83
N SER A 98 -8.27 -4.75 12.19
CA SER A 98 -7.79 -5.68 13.22
C SER A 98 -6.49 -6.38 12.85
N TYR A 99 -6.09 -6.40 11.59
CA TYR A 99 -4.81 -6.94 11.12
C TYR A 99 -3.75 -5.87 11.06
N TRP A 100 -3.91 -4.86 10.19
CA TRP A 100 -2.85 -3.89 9.96
C TRP A 100 -2.62 -2.94 11.13
N LYS A 101 -3.50 -2.87 12.14
CA LYS A 101 -3.21 -2.17 13.41
C LYS A 101 -2.34 -2.97 14.38
N GLN A 102 -2.04 -4.22 14.09
CA GLN A 102 -1.16 -5.03 14.93
C GLN A 102 0.30 -4.74 14.57
N PRO A 103 1.19 -4.49 15.54
CA PRO A 103 2.60 -4.25 15.26
C PRO A 103 3.28 -5.46 14.61
N GLU A 104 2.80 -6.66 14.92
CA GLU A 104 3.21 -7.91 14.27
C GLU A 104 2.96 -7.92 12.77
N PHE A 105 2.12 -7.03 12.22
CA PHE A 105 1.84 -7.00 10.78
C PHE A 105 3.03 -6.48 9.97
N TYR A 106 3.93 -5.74 10.63
CA TYR A 106 5.04 -5.04 10.01
C TYR A 106 6.34 -5.85 10.11
N PRO A 107 7.21 -5.76 9.10
CA PRO A 107 8.51 -6.42 9.14
C PRO A 107 9.32 -6.06 10.37
N GLN A 108 10.10 -7.02 10.86
CA GLN A 108 11.07 -6.85 11.95
C GLN A 108 10.47 -6.49 13.32
N PHE A 109 9.15 -6.53 13.50
CA PHE A 109 8.57 -6.26 14.82
C PHE A 109 9.05 -7.29 15.86
N GLU A 110 8.99 -8.59 15.58
CA GLU A 110 9.46 -9.60 16.53
C GLU A 110 10.98 -9.57 16.71
N GLU A 111 11.74 -9.32 15.65
CA GLU A 111 13.21 -9.35 15.68
C GLU A 111 13.86 -8.08 16.27
N GLN A 112 13.18 -6.93 16.14
CA GLN A 112 13.72 -5.62 16.55
C GLN A 112 12.76 -4.87 17.48
N GLY A 113 11.47 -4.81 17.15
CA GLY A 113 10.47 -4.12 17.97
C GLY A 113 10.36 -4.71 19.37
N VAL A 114 10.20 -6.02 19.50
CA VAL A 114 10.10 -6.71 20.80
C VAL A 114 11.34 -6.47 21.68
N PRO A 115 12.58 -6.69 21.21
CA PRO A 115 13.77 -6.36 21.99
C PRO A 115 13.83 -4.90 22.48
N LEU A 116 13.39 -3.95 21.66
CA LEU A 116 13.37 -2.53 22.03
C LEU A 116 12.40 -2.23 23.17
N TYR A 117 11.24 -2.89 23.23
CA TYR A 117 10.29 -2.72 24.33
C TYR A 117 10.72 -3.46 25.59
N GLN A 118 11.37 -4.62 25.45
CA GLN A 118 11.89 -5.39 26.58
C GLN A 118 13.10 -4.71 27.24
N LYS A 119 13.96 -4.06 26.44
CA LYS A 119 15.18 -3.40 26.89
C LYS A 119 15.31 -2.03 26.21
N PRO A 120 14.45 -1.06 26.57
CA PRO A 120 14.48 0.25 25.96
C PRO A 120 15.82 0.93 26.27
N PRO A 121 16.54 1.45 25.26
CA PRO A 121 17.85 2.05 25.49
C PRO A 121 17.71 3.28 26.40
N GLU A 122 18.55 3.37 27.43
CA GLU A 122 18.54 4.48 28.38
C GLU A 122 18.75 5.81 27.64
N GLY A 123 17.92 6.80 27.95
CA GLY A 123 17.97 8.14 27.34
C GLY A 123 17.63 8.21 25.84
N ARG A 124 17.38 7.08 25.16
CA ARG A 124 16.95 7.03 23.76
C ARG A 124 15.50 6.61 23.67
N ARG A 125 14.62 7.61 23.59
CA ARG A 125 13.24 7.44 23.17
C ARG A 125 13.06 8.17 21.86
N GLY A 126 12.42 7.53 20.87
CA GLY A 126 12.24 8.11 19.56
C GLY A 126 11.41 9.38 19.66
N VAL A 127 12.00 10.53 19.34
CA VAL A 127 11.25 11.79 19.18
C VAL A 127 10.54 11.81 17.83
N PHE A 128 11.01 11.01 16.88
CA PHE A 128 10.50 10.94 15.52
C PHE A 128 10.90 9.61 14.88
N GLY A 129 10.04 9.08 14.01
CA GLY A 129 10.26 7.86 13.25
C GLY A 129 8.95 7.34 12.70
N TYR A 130 8.88 7.15 11.40
CA TYR A 130 7.76 6.50 10.73
C TYR A 130 8.27 5.61 9.60
N GLY A 131 7.44 4.68 9.17
CA GLY A 131 7.69 3.81 8.02
C GLY A 131 6.41 3.58 7.23
N SER A 132 6.54 2.89 6.10
CA SER A 132 5.43 2.43 5.28
C SER A 132 5.49 0.92 5.08
N TYR A 133 4.34 0.29 4.89
CA TYR A 133 4.27 -1.11 4.53
C TYR A 133 3.02 -1.44 3.69
N PRO A 134 3.18 -2.16 2.57
CA PRO A 134 4.46 -2.33 1.87
C PRO A 134 5.03 -0.97 1.47
N SER A 135 6.34 -0.87 1.33
CA SER A 135 6.97 0.35 0.82
C SER A 135 6.89 0.45 -0.71
N GLU A 136 6.53 -0.64 -1.39
CA GLU A 136 6.48 -0.74 -2.83
C GLU A 136 5.35 -1.68 -3.27
N SER A 137 4.67 -1.35 -4.36
CA SER A 137 3.66 -2.24 -4.99
C SER A 137 3.75 -2.19 -6.52
N ILE A 138 3.14 -3.18 -7.18
CA ILE A 138 2.99 -3.23 -8.64
C ILE A 138 1.51 -3.25 -9.00
N VAL A 139 1.14 -2.50 -10.03
CA VAL A 139 -0.17 -2.55 -10.67
C VAL A 139 -0.03 -2.80 -12.16
N LEU A 140 -0.88 -3.69 -12.68
CA LEU A 140 -1.09 -3.82 -14.12
C LEU A 140 -2.24 -2.90 -14.50
N LEU A 141 -2.00 -1.97 -15.42
CA LEU A 141 -2.99 -0.96 -15.81
C LEU A 141 -3.30 -1.08 -17.31
N PRO A 142 -4.57 -1.24 -17.71
CA PRO A 142 -4.97 -1.07 -19.11
C PRO A 142 -4.67 0.35 -19.59
N LYS A 143 -4.55 0.55 -20.90
CA LYS A 143 -4.48 1.89 -21.49
C LYS A 143 -5.73 2.69 -21.10
N ASN A 144 -5.54 3.80 -20.39
CA ASN A 144 -6.60 4.63 -19.78
C ASN A 144 -7.38 3.98 -18.62
N GLY A 145 -6.82 2.94 -18.01
CA GLY A 145 -7.40 2.30 -16.84
C GLY A 145 -7.30 3.16 -15.58
N GLU A 146 -8.02 2.72 -14.56
CA GLU A 146 -7.97 3.26 -13.20
C GLU A 146 -7.57 2.14 -12.25
N ALA A 147 -6.85 2.48 -11.19
CA ALA A 147 -6.56 1.56 -10.11
C ALA A 147 -6.54 2.29 -8.77
N GLU A 148 -6.89 1.55 -7.73
CA GLU A 148 -6.83 2.01 -6.35
C GLU A 148 -5.99 1.03 -5.55
N VAL A 149 -4.90 1.51 -4.97
CA VAL A 149 -4.00 0.70 -4.13
C VAL A 149 -3.91 1.31 -2.74
N ALA A 150 -3.67 0.47 -1.73
CA ALA A 150 -3.44 0.94 -0.38
C ALA A 150 -2.07 0.52 0.14
N PHE A 151 -1.54 1.33 1.05
CA PHE A 151 -0.41 0.99 1.91
C PHE A 151 -0.68 1.54 3.31
N PHE A 152 0.14 1.14 4.28
CA PHE A 152 0.01 1.57 5.67
C PHE A 152 1.20 2.44 6.03
N ILE A 153 0.96 3.60 6.61
CA ILE A 153 2.00 4.45 7.19
C ILE A 153 1.90 4.39 8.71
N TYR A 154 3.01 4.13 9.38
CA TYR A 154 3.03 3.79 10.81
C TYR A 154 4.16 4.49 11.56
N THR A 155 3.93 4.76 12.85
CA THR A 155 4.94 5.22 13.80
C THR A 155 5.93 4.10 14.09
N SER A 156 7.23 4.36 13.93
CA SER A 156 8.28 3.41 14.26
C SER A 156 8.25 3.02 15.74
N TRP A 157 8.94 1.93 16.09
CA TRP A 157 9.06 1.45 17.47
C TRP A 157 9.64 2.53 18.39
N MET A 158 9.23 2.55 19.65
CA MET A 158 9.81 3.44 20.69
C MET A 158 9.53 4.94 20.52
N VAL A 159 8.61 5.34 19.63
CA VAL A 159 8.30 6.75 19.42
C VAL A 159 7.19 7.21 20.38
N GLN A 160 7.43 8.35 21.04
CA GLN A 160 6.57 8.88 22.10
C GLN A 160 5.74 10.09 21.70
N THR A 161 6.02 10.66 20.54
CA THR A 161 5.42 11.91 20.06
C THR A 161 4.32 11.61 19.05
N TYR A 162 3.38 12.55 18.94
CA TYR A 162 2.46 12.64 17.82
C TYR A 162 3.22 13.20 16.61
N GLN A 163 3.04 12.61 15.45
CA GLN A 163 3.78 12.97 14.24
C GLN A 163 2.83 13.41 13.14
N GLY A 164 2.88 14.70 12.79
CA GLY A 164 2.15 15.26 11.66
C GLY A 164 2.88 15.01 10.34
N LEU A 165 2.18 14.45 9.36
CA LEU A 165 2.69 14.13 8.03
C LEU A 165 1.76 14.69 6.96
N GLY A 166 2.33 15.40 5.99
CA GLY A 166 1.70 15.64 4.70
C GLY A 166 2.18 14.60 3.69
N LEU A 167 1.29 14.17 2.81
CA LEU A 167 1.57 13.19 1.77
C LEU A 167 1.24 13.80 0.40
N SER A 168 2.17 13.70 -0.53
CA SER A 168 2.00 14.14 -1.91
C SER A 168 2.46 13.08 -2.88
N SER A 169 1.88 13.04 -4.08
CA SER A 169 2.36 12.22 -5.17
C SER A 169 3.41 12.96 -6.00
N GLY A 170 4.28 12.20 -6.67
CA GLY A 170 5.25 12.72 -7.62
C GLY A 170 5.82 11.61 -8.50
N PHE A 171 6.63 11.99 -9.48
CA PHE A 171 7.15 11.09 -10.51
C PHE A 171 8.68 11.05 -10.41
N PRO A 172 9.28 10.10 -9.67
CA PRO A 172 10.72 10.03 -9.58
C PRO A 172 11.33 9.71 -10.96
N GLU A 173 12.49 10.31 -11.27
CA GLU A 173 13.19 10.10 -12.54
C GLU A 173 13.69 8.66 -12.68
N THR A 174 14.15 8.10 -11.56
CA THR A 174 14.62 6.71 -11.49
C THR A 174 14.06 6.00 -10.27
N ALA A 175 13.71 4.73 -10.44
CA ALA A 175 13.36 3.83 -9.35
C ALA A 175 13.77 2.40 -9.68
N SER A 176 14.15 1.63 -8.67
CA SER A 176 14.52 0.24 -8.83
C SER A 176 13.79 -0.62 -7.82
N LEU A 177 12.95 -1.54 -8.30
CA LEU A 177 12.36 -2.58 -7.46
C LEU A 177 13.37 -3.72 -7.32
N LYS A 178 13.82 -3.99 -6.09
CA LYS A 178 14.86 -4.98 -5.80
C LYS A 178 14.33 -6.36 -5.41
N SER A 179 13.01 -6.57 -5.41
CA SER A 179 12.45 -7.85 -4.96
C SER A 179 12.96 -9.02 -5.79
N SER A 180 13.54 -10.02 -5.13
CA SER A 180 14.09 -11.24 -5.70
C SER A 180 13.04 -12.19 -6.27
N ASP A 181 11.76 -11.93 -5.99
CA ASP A 181 10.66 -12.86 -6.25
C ASP A 181 10.04 -12.68 -7.65
N PHE A 182 10.62 -11.79 -8.48
CA PHE A 182 10.16 -11.57 -9.85
C PHE A 182 10.90 -12.45 -10.87
N PRO A 183 10.18 -13.10 -11.80
CA PRO A 183 10.79 -13.91 -12.85
C PRO A 183 11.75 -13.13 -13.77
N ASP A 184 11.57 -11.81 -13.90
CA ASP A 184 12.38 -10.93 -14.75
C ASP A 184 13.52 -10.21 -14.00
N GLY A 185 13.66 -10.42 -12.68
CA GLY A 185 14.73 -9.84 -11.86
C GLY A 185 14.45 -8.40 -11.39
N GLN A 186 15.47 -7.54 -11.41
CA GLN A 186 15.37 -6.14 -10.98
C GLN A 186 14.60 -5.30 -12.01
N ARG A 187 13.57 -4.57 -11.54
CA ARG A 187 12.86 -3.61 -12.40
C ARG A 187 13.43 -2.22 -12.20
N LEU A 188 14.26 -1.79 -13.14
CA LEU A 188 14.68 -0.40 -13.26
C LEU A 188 13.69 0.36 -14.13
N VAL A 189 13.16 1.46 -13.60
CA VAL A 189 12.37 2.44 -14.36
C VAL A 189 13.20 3.71 -14.47
N ASN A 190 13.39 4.18 -15.70
CA ASN A 190 13.93 5.50 -16.02
C ASN A 190 12.84 6.24 -16.81
N GLN A 191 12.40 7.40 -16.32
CA GLN A 191 11.30 8.15 -16.91
C GLN A 191 11.57 9.65 -16.81
N ASP A 192 11.03 10.45 -17.75
CA ASP A 192 11.02 11.90 -17.62
C ASP A 192 9.83 12.31 -16.73
N PRO A 193 10.06 12.95 -15.56
CA PRO A 193 8.98 13.36 -14.66
C PRO A 193 7.96 14.29 -15.30
N ASN A 194 8.40 15.23 -16.15
CA ASN A 194 7.54 16.24 -16.78
C ASN A 194 6.64 15.64 -17.86
N VAL A 195 7.15 14.63 -18.56
CA VAL A 195 6.35 13.87 -19.54
C VAL A 195 5.38 12.95 -18.81
N THR A 196 5.88 12.22 -17.81
CA THR A 196 5.10 11.20 -17.08
C THR A 196 3.95 11.80 -16.29
N SER A 197 4.11 13.01 -15.74
CA SER A 197 3.03 13.71 -15.03
C SER A 197 1.81 13.99 -15.91
N ASN A 198 1.99 14.06 -17.23
CA ASN A 198 0.87 14.25 -18.17
C ASN A 198 0.08 12.95 -18.40
N TYR A 199 0.64 11.80 -18.04
CA TYR A 199 0.02 10.49 -18.25
C TYR A 199 -0.85 10.02 -17.10
N PHE A 200 -0.69 10.54 -15.89
CA PHE A 200 -1.42 10.05 -14.72
C PHE A 200 -2.08 11.20 -13.96
N ASP A 201 -3.34 11.01 -13.58
CA ASP A 201 -3.93 11.74 -12.45
C ASP A 201 -3.76 10.86 -11.21
N VAL A 202 -3.28 11.46 -10.12
CA VAL A 202 -2.96 10.73 -8.89
C VAL A 202 -3.56 11.46 -7.70
N GLU A 203 -4.36 10.74 -6.92
CA GLU A 203 -4.95 11.22 -5.67
C GLU A 203 -4.43 10.36 -4.52
N VAL A 204 -3.95 11.00 -3.45
CA VAL A 204 -3.50 10.33 -2.22
C VAL A 204 -4.47 10.69 -1.11
N THR A 205 -5.04 9.68 -0.44
CA THR A 205 -6.05 9.88 0.61
C THR A 205 -5.76 9.01 1.83
N PRO A 206 -5.68 9.57 3.05
CA PRO A 206 -5.61 11.01 3.31
C PRO A 206 -4.27 11.61 2.85
N ASP A 207 -4.28 12.89 2.49
CA ASP A 207 -3.08 13.67 2.16
C ASP A 207 -2.41 14.30 3.40
N ASN A 208 -3.05 14.17 4.56
CA ASN A 208 -2.55 14.60 5.86
C ASN A 208 -2.84 13.52 6.90
N VAL A 209 -1.82 13.10 7.64
CA VAL A 209 -1.91 12.04 8.64
C VAL A 209 -1.32 12.52 9.95
N LEU A 210 -2.03 12.26 11.05
CA LEU A 210 -1.46 12.29 12.39
C LEU A 210 -1.18 10.86 12.82
N LEU A 211 0.10 10.53 12.98
CA LEU A 211 0.50 9.26 13.57
C LEU A 211 0.64 9.43 15.09
N GLU A 212 -0.06 8.59 15.83
CA GLU A 212 0.01 8.60 17.29
C GLU A 212 1.25 7.84 17.79
N PRO A 213 1.69 8.08 19.04
CA PRO A 213 2.80 7.36 19.64
C PRO A 213 2.67 5.83 19.59
N SER A 214 3.80 5.13 19.47
CA SER A 214 3.88 3.67 19.62
C SER A 214 4.33 3.26 21.03
N PHE A 215 4.97 4.15 21.79
CA PHE A 215 5.57 3.84 23.10
C PHE A 215 5.05 4.75 24.22
N PRO A 216 4.77 4.22 25.43
CA PRO A 216 4.96 2.82 25.87
C PRO A 216 3.86 1.84 25.41
N VAL A 217 2.79 2.36 24.84
CA VAL A 217 1.62 1.61 24.35
C VAL A 217 1.37 2.03 22.92
N PHE A 218 1.02 1.08 22.05
CA PHE A 218 0.59 1.40 20.69
C PHE A 218 -0.76 2.10 20.73
N GLN A 219 -0.77 3.39 20.40
CA GLN A 219 -2.00 4.18 20.40
C GLN A 219 -2.90 3.80 19.23
N LYS A 220 -4.18 4.15 19.28
CA LYS A 220 -5.19 3.65 18.32
C LYS A 220 -4.83 3.99 16.86
N ASN A 221 -4.24 5.14 16.61
CA ASN A 221 -3.86 5.62 15.28
C ASN A 221 -2.33 5.72 15.12
N TRP A 222 -1.60 4.79 15.75
CA TRP A 222 -0.17 4.62 15.51
C TRP A 222 0.15 4.21 14.06
N VAL A 223 -0.85 3.74 13.33
CA VAL A 223 -0.85 3.48 11.89
C VAL A 223 -2.11 4.05 11.25
N ASN A 224 -1.96 4.57 10.03
CA ASN A 224 -3.06 4.92 9.14
C ASN A 224 -2.94 4.19 7.79
N LYS A 225 -4.09 3.81 7.21
CA LYS A 225 -4.18 3.34 5.83
C LYS A 225 -4.20 4.54 4.90
N VAL A 226 -3.36 4.51 3.87
CA VAL A 226 -3.30 5.51 2.80
C VAL A 226 -3.65 4.81 1.50
N THR A 227 -4.58 5.41 0.77
CA THR A 227 -5.05 4.96 -0.53
C THR A 227 -4.48 5.87 -1.61
N VAL A 228 -3.97 5.28 -2.69
CA VAL A 228 -3.50 5.98 -3.89
C VAL A 228 -4.42 5.57 -5.04
N LYS A 229 -5.18 6.53 -5.55
CA LYS A 229 -5.98 6.35 -6.77
C LYS A 229 -5.20 6.88 -7.95
N ILE A 230 -5.15 6.11 -9.01
CA ILE A 230 -4.48 6.46 -10.26
C ILE A 230 -5.45 6.35 -11.42
N LYS A 231 -5.36 7.30 -12.35
CA LYS A 231 -6.09 7.29 -13.61
C LYS A 231 -5.13 7.57 -14.76
N GLY A 232 -5.07 6.66 -15.72
CA GLY A 232 -4.27 6.85 -16.93
C GLY A 232 -4.91 7.82 -17.93
N LYS A 233 -4.10 8.67 -18.55
CA LYS A 233 -4.44 9.65 -19.58
C LYS A 233 -3.61 9.43 -20.84
N ASN A 234 -4.14 8.65 -21.78
CA ASN A 234 -3.50 8.26 -23.03
C ASN A 234 -2.08 7.72 -22.84
N VAL A 235 -1.90 6.91 -21.81
CA VAL A 235 -0.57 6.43 -21.39
C VAL A 235 -0.01 5.48 -22.45
N PRO A 236 1.20 5.72 -22.97
CA PRO A 236 1.89 4.75 -23.81
C PRO A 236 2.10 3.42 -23.06
N PRO A 237 2.05 2.26 -23.73
CA PRO A 237 2.46 1.00 -23.13
C PRO A 237 3.90 1.10 -22.63
N GLY A 238 4.16 0.62 -21.42
CA GLY A 238 5.47 0.80 -20.78
C GLY A 238 5.43 0.62 -19.27
N ARG A 239 6.58 0.82 -18.63
CA ARG A 239 6.75 0.74 -17.18
C ARG A 239 6.95 2.14 -16.61
N TYR A 240 6.23 2.45 -15.55
CA TYR A 240 6.26 3.74 -14.89
C TYR A 240 6.37 3.57 -13.38
N VAL A 241 6.76 4.63 -12.69
CA VAL A 241 6.76 4.71 -11.23
C VAL A 241 6.10 6.00 -10.76
N ILE A 242 5.27 5.88 -9.74
CA ILE A 242 4.67 6.98 -9.00
C ILE A 242 5.12 6.87 -7.55
N GLY A 243 5.73 7.93 -7.04
CA GLY A 243 6.14 8.02 -5.64
C GLY A 243 5.09 8.76 -4.81
N VAL A 244 4.85 8.29 -3.58
CA VAL A 244 4.22 9.08 -2.52
C VAL A 244 5.34 9.56 -1.60
N PHE A 245 5.41 10.86 -1.37
CA PHE A 245 6.45 11.54 -0.61
C PHE A 245 5.90 12.04 0.72
N GLY A 246 6.71 11.88 1.77
CA GLY A 246 6.42 12.45 3.08
C GLY A 246 6.94 13.87 3.19
N GLY A 247 6.09 14.79 3.64
CA GLY A 247 6.43 16.17 3.93
C GLY A 247 5.74 16.67 5.20
N GLY A 248 5.80 17.98 5.42
CA GLY A 248 5.02 18.62 6.48
C GLY A 248 3.53 18.62 6.14
N PRO A 249 2.64 18.51 7.13
CA PRO A 249 1.20 18.63 6.90
C PRO A 249 0.84 20.05 6.45
N THR A 250 -0.42 20.25 6.05
CA THR A 250 -0.95 21.60 5.78
C THR A 250 -0.81 22.48 7.03
N LYS A 251 -0.62 23.79 6.82
CA LYS A 251 -0.51 24.75 7.93
C LYS A 251 -1.70 24.68 8.90
N GLU A 252 -2.89 24.42 8.38
CA GLU A 252 -4.10 24.25 9.20
C GLU A 252 -3.97 23.04 10.14
N ASN A 253 -3.63 21.87 9.60
CA ASN A 253 -3.46 20.65 10.41
C ASN A 253 -2.28 20.76 11.37
N SER A 254 -1.15 21.33 10.92
CA SER A 254 0.01 21.61 11.75
C SER A 254 -0.37 22.46 12.97
N ASN A 255 -1.03 23.60 12.76
CA ASN A 255 -1.46 24.48 13.84
C ASN A 255 -2.46 23.80 14.77
N LYS A 256 -3.41 23.03 14.23
CA LYS A 256 -4.38 22.27 15.01
C LYS A 256 -3.69 21.28 15.94
N TRP A 257 -2.83 20.40 15.40
CA TRP A 257 -2.15 19.36 16.16
C TRP A 257 -1.13 19.92 17.14
N PHE A 258 -0.39 20.96 16.74
CA PHE A 258 0.48 21.69 17.66
C PHE A 258 -0.31 22.28 18.84
N ASN A 259 -1.48 22.86 18.58
CA ASN A 259 -2.30 23.40 19.65
C ASN A 259 -2.89 22.34 20.57
N GLU A 260 -3.23 21.17 20.05
CA GLU A 260 -3.82 20.06 20.80
C GLU A 260 -2.78 19.34 21.66
N TYR A 261 -1.62 18.99 21.10
CA TYR A 261 -0.63 18.12 21.74
C TYR A 261 0.60 18.87 22.26
N LYS A 262 0.75 20.17 21.95
CA LYS A 262 1.82 21.04 22.43
C LYS A 262 3.20 20.43 22.20
N THR A 263 3.99 20.29 23.27
CA THR A 263 5.36 19.76 23.24
C THR A 263 5.44 18.26 22.92
N ALA A 264 4.30 17.55 22.89
CA ALA A 264 4.24 16.15 22.48
C ALA A 264 4.04 15.97 20.96
N TYR A 265 3.89 17.05 20.20
CA TYR A 265 3.76 17.02 18.74
C TYR A 265 5.07 17.39 18.05
N THR A 266 5.36 16.66 16.99
CA THR A 266 6.40 16.97 16.01
C THR A 266 5.81 16.83 14.61
N GLU A 267 6.42 17.50 13.64
CA GLU A 267 6.05 17.35 12.24
C GLU A 267 7.27 17.08 11.40
N ASN A 268 7.04 16.34 10.31
CA ASN A 268 8.11 16.09 9.37
C ASN A 268 8.48 17.39 8.66
N SER A 269 9.62 17.96 9.02
CA SER A 269 10.17 19.10 8.28
C SER A 269 10.69 18.60 6.92
N PRO A 270 10.58 19.40 5.84
CA PRO A 270 11.28 19.11 4.58
C PRO A 270 12.81 19.00 4.72
N LEU A 271 13.38 19.33 5.90
CA LEU A 271 14.80 19.21 6.24
C LEU A 271 15.18 17.90 6.96
N THR A 272 14.25 16.98 7.20
CA THR A 272 14.58 15.67 7.81
C THR A 272 15.30 14.78 6.78
N PRO A 273 16.07 13.76 7.20
CA PRO A 273 16.80 12.87 6.30
C PRO A 273 15.92 12.04 5.33
N PHE A 274 14.60 12.01 5.51
CA PHE A 274 13.65 11.46 4.54
C PHE A 274 13.21 12.48 3.47
N GLY A 275 13.54 13.77 3.66
CA GLY A 275 13.45 14.85 2.68
C GLY A 275 14.49 14.76 1.55
N ASN A 276 15.33 13.71 1.52
CA ASN A 276 16.28 13.42 0.44
C ASN A 276 15.62 13.02 -0.90
N GLY A 277 14.34 13.35 -1.11
CA GLY A 277 13.64 13.11 -2.37
C GLY A 277 13.31 11.64 -2.64
N LEU A 278 13.35 10.76 -1.64
CA LEU A 278 12.88 9.38 -1.78
C LEU A 278 11.41 9.27 -1.38
N PRO A 279 10.60 8.54 -2.15
CA PRO A 279 9.22 8.30 -1.79
C PRO A 279 9.15 7.40 -0.55
N VAL A 280 8.18 7.69 0.33
CA VAL A 280 7.81 6.78 1.43
C VAL A 280 7.09 5.55 0.88
N TYR A 281 6.49 5.64 -0.31
CA TYR A 281 5.87 4.50 -0.99
C TYR A 281 6.03 4.63 -2.51
N SER A 282 6.46 3.56 -3.19
CA SER A 282 6.59 3.53 -4.66
C SER A 282 5.57 2.61 -5.30
N LEU A 283 4.79 3.13 -6.24
CA LEU A 283 3.87 2.36 -7.06
C LEU A 283 4.46 2.17 -8.46
N PHE A 284 4.86 0.95 -8.77
CA PHE A 284 5.28 0.54 -10.10
C PHE A 284 4.05 0.19 -10.94
N ILE A 285 4.00 0.67 -12.18
CA ILE A 285 2.84 0.51 -13.07
C ILE A 285 3.33 -0.11 -14.38
N ASP A 286 2.75 -1.25 -14.75
CA ASP A 286 2.93 -1.85 -16.07
C ASP A 286 1.70 -1.57 -16.93
N VAL A 287 1.83 -0.64 -17.88
CA VAL A 287 0.78 -0.30 -18.82
C VAL A 287 0.77 -1.29 -19.97
N GLN A 288 -0.34 -2.01 -20.11
CA GLN A 288 -0.51 -3.00 -21.17
C GLN A 288 -0.91 -2.34 -22.51
N PRO A 289 -0.59 -2.98 -23.66
CA PRO A 289 -0.97 -2.50 -25.00
C PRO A 289 -2.47 -2.18 -25.17
#